data_AF-A0A645ED77-F1
#
_entry.id   AF-A0A645ED77-F1
#
_cell.length_a   1.000
_cell.length_b   1.000
_cell.length_c   1.000
_cell.angle_alpha   90.00
_cell.angle_beta   90.00
_cell.angle_gamma   90.00
#
_symmetry.space_group_name_H-M   'P 1'
#
loop_
_entity.id
_entity.type
_entity.pdbx_description
1 polymer ?
#
loop_
_entity_poly.entity_id
_entity_poly.type
_entity_poly.pdbx_seq_one_letter_code
_entity_poly.pdbx_strand_id
1 'polypeptide(L)'
;MTGLSWGAYFTMYTTAICPFIKVAAPSANLRDTEKELNTIFKTNTNNPLFSIGGFGHFEAIGMICPRPIMIQMGKLDTVFDINDSRKEAQRASKFYKNLGIENKFIFHEHEGQHEYEVIPILDFFDQYLK
;
A
#
# COMPACT_ATOMS: atom_id res chain seq x y z
N MET A 1 -5.44 -2.42 10.94
CA MET A 1 -6.33 -2.97 9.89
C MET A 1 -5.48 -3.70 8.87
N THR A 2 -5.88 -4.89 8.43
CA THR A 2 -5.20 -5.63 7.37
C THR A 2 -6.24 -6.22 6.43
N GLY A 3 -5.83 -6.49 5.20
CA GLY A 3 -6.64 -7.07 4.14
C GLY A 3 -5.70 -7.56 3.03
N LEU A 4 -6.14 -8.59 2.32
CA LEU A 4 -5.42 -9.21 1.21
C LEU A 4 -6.09 -8.81 -0.10
N SER A 5 -5.30 -8.54 -1.14
CA SER A 5 -5.85 -8.25 -2.48
C SER A 5 -6.76 -7.02 -2.47
N TRP A 6 -8.00 -7.12 -2.94
CA TRP A 6 -9.01 -6.07 -2.76
C TRP A 6 -9.18 -5.64 -1.29
N GLY A 7 -9.01 -6.57 -0.33
CA GLY A 7 -8.97 -6.22 1.08
C GLY A 7 -7.81 -5.27 1.44
N ALA A 8 -6.67 -5.37 0.77
CA ALA A 8 -5.56 -4.43 0.93
C ALA A 8 -5.87 -3.06 0.33
N TYR A 9 -6.51 -3.02 -0.83
CA TYR A 9 -7.04 -1.78 -1.41
C TYR A 9 -7.96 -1.07 -0.39
N PHE A 10 -8.99 -1.77 0.12
CA PHE A 10 -9.88 -1.19 1.11
C PHE A 10 -9.15 -0.84 2.41
N THR A 11 -8.22 -1.68 2.88
CA THR A 11 -7.41 -1.37 4.07
C THR A 11 -6.68 -0.04 3.92
N MET A 12 -6.04 0.18 2.78
CA MET A 12 -5.29 1.40 2.52
C MET A 12 -6.21 2.62 2.47
N TYR A 13 -7.25 2.60 1.63
CA TYR A 13 -8.14 3.75 1.47
C TYR A 13 -9.00 4.02 2.71
N THR A 14 -9.52 2.98 3.38
CA THR A 14 -10.24 3.13 4.66
C THR A 14 -9.31 3.67 5.74
N THR A 15 -8.08 3.18 5.85
CA THR A 15 -7.13 3.74 6.82
C THR A 15 -6.83 5.21 6.51
N ALA A 16 -6.64 5.58 5.24
CA ALA A 16 -6.39 6.96 4.83
C ALA A 16 -7.51 7.92 5.29
N ILE A 17 -8.78 7.54 5.14
CA ILE A 17 -9.92 8.43 5.47
C ILE A 17 -10.45 8.27 6.91
N CYS A 18 -10.15 7.17 7.59
CA CYS A 18 -10.57 6.90 8.96
C CYS A 18 -9.39 7.08 9.93
N PRO A 19 -9.18 8.30 10.50
CA PRO A 19 -8.01 8.59 11.32
C PRO A 19 -7.96 7.81 12.65
N PHE A 20 -9.08 7.23 13.10
CA PHE A 20 -9.13 6.38 14.29
C PHE A 20 -8.46 5.00 14.09
N ILE A 21 -8.18 4.60 12.85
CA ILE A 21 -7.40 3.38 12.57
C ILE A 21 -5.92 3.70 12.83
N LYS A 22 -5.36 3.10 13.89
CA LYS A 22 -4.02 3.44 14.38
C LYS A 22 -2.85 2.89 13.54
N VAL A 23 -3.02 1.70 12.95
CA VAL A 23 -1.99 0.99 12.17
C VAL A 23 -2.61 0.22 11.01
N ALA A 24 -1.91 0.08 9.89
CA ALA A 24 -2.35 -0.71 8.75
C ALA A 24 -1.28 -1.68 8.24
N ALA A 25 -1.72 -2.83 7.74
CA ALA A 25 -0.86 -3.83 7.11
C ALA A 25 -1.50 -4.42 5.83
N PRO A 26 -1.72 -3.63 4.75
CA PRO A 26 -2.25 -4.16 3.49
C PRO A 26 -1.28 -5.14 2.81
N SER A 27 -1.79 -6.23 2.24
CA SER A 27 -1.01 -7.21 1.48
C SER A 27 -1.50 -7.46 0.05
N ALA A 28 -0.57 -7.64 -0.88
CA ALA A 28 -0.80 -8.09 -2.25
C ALA A 28 -1.75 -7.18 -3.08
N ASN A 29 -1.57 -5.86 -3.02
CA ASN A 29 -2.32 -4.94 -3.89
C ASN A 29 -1.61 -3.60 -4.19
N LEU A 30 -0.37 -3.40 -3.75
CA LEU A 30 0.35 -2.19 -4.10
C LEU A 30 0.75 -2.24 -5.59
N ARG A 31 0.61 -1.12 -6.29
CA ARG A 31 0.75 -1.05 -7.75
C ARG A 31 1.29 0.31 -8.15
N ASP A 32 1.93 0.39 -9.30
CA ASP A 32 2.39 1.66 -9.89
C ASP A 32 1.18 2.45 -10.41
N THR A 33 0.60 3.28 -9.55
CA THR A 33 -0.60 4.04 -9.91
C THR A 33 -0.32 5.16 -10.90
N GLU A 34 0.91 5.67 -10.98
CA GLU A 34 1.32 6.60 -12.04
C GLU A 34 1.22 5.94 -13.42
N LYS A 35 1.69 4.69 -13.55
CA LYS A 35 1.54 3.88 -14.76
C LYS A 35 0.07 3.59 -15.10
N GLU A 36 -0.75 3.23 -14.10
CA GLU A 36 -2.18 3.00 -14.30
C GLU A 36 -2.91 4.27 -14.77
N LEU A 37 -2.72 5.39 -14.08
CA LEU A 37 -3.33 6.68 -14.41
C LEU A 37 -2.94 7.13 -15.83
N ASN A 38 -1.65 7.05 -16.17
CA ASN A 38 -1.18 7.36 -17.53
C ASN A 38 -1.83 6.48 -18.60
N THR A 39 -2.11 5.22 -18.29
CA THR A 39 -2.79 4.30 -19.22
C THR A 39 -4.26 4.69 -19.39
N ILE A 40 -4.95 5.02 -18.30
CA ILE A 40 -6.35 5.49 -18.31
C ILE A 40 -6.47 6.78 -19.15
N PHE A 41 -5.62 7.77 -18.89
CA PHE A 41 -5.63 9.04 -19.61
C PHE A 41 -5.34 8.87 -21.11
N LYS A 42 -4.45 7.94 -21.49
CA LYS A 42 -4.13 7.66 -22.90
C LYS A 42 -5.23 6.90 -23.64
N THR A 43 -5.85 5.93 -22.96
CA THR A 43 -6.82 5.02 -23.60
C THR A 43 -8.24 5.53 -23.57
N ASN A 44 -8.52 6.61 -22.83
CA ASN A 44 -9.86 7.14 -22.59
C ASN A 44 -10.83 6.07 -22.06
N THR A 45 -10.29 5.05 -21.40
CA THR A 45 -11.06 3.97 -20.80
C THR A 45 -11.62 4.49 -19.48
N ASN A 46 -12.94 4.69 -19.42
CA ASN A 46 -13.63 4.95 -18.16
C ASN A 46 -13.55 3.68 -17.30
N ASN A 47 -12.48 3.51 -16.53
CA ASN A 47 -12.43 2.50 -15.49
C ASN A 47 -12.81 3.16 -14.15
N PRO A 48 -14.10 3.08 -13.74
CA PRO A 48 -14.57 3.78 -12.55
C PRO A 48 -13.94 3.27 -11.25
N LEU A 49 -13.31 2.09 -11.25
CA LEU A 49 -12.64 1.51 -10.08
C LEU A 49 -11.32 2.21 -9.73
N PHE A 50 -10.71 2.95 -10.67
CA PHE A 50 -9.37 3.55 -10.51
C PHE A 50 -9.34 5.07 -10.76
N SER A 51 -10.50 5.69 -10.96
CA SER A 51 -10.61 7.12 -11.30
C SER A 51 -11.01 7.95 -10.08
N ILE A 52 -10.08 8.09 -9.12
CA ILE A 52 -10.01 9.34 -8.36
C ILE A 52 -8.95 10.15 -9.10
N GLY A 53 -9.37 11.09 -9.95
CA GLY A 53 -8.50 11.74 -10.93
C GLY A 53 -7.19 12.26 -10.31
N GLY A 54 -6.06 11.65 -10.70
CA GLY A 54 -4.73 12.02 -10.24
C GLY A 54 -4.36 11.55 -8.83
N PHE A 55 -5.12 10.65 -8.22
CA PHE A 55 -4.88 10.16 -6.86
C PHE A 55 -4.60 8.66 -6.85
N GLY A 56 -3.36 8.31 -6.49
CA GLY A 56 -2.83 6.96 -6.51
C GLY A 56 -2.71 6.32 -5.13
N HIS A 57 -2.00 5.18 -5.09
CA HIS A 57 -1.78 4.41 -3.86
C HIS A 57 -0.76 5.14 -2.97
N PHE A 58 0.27 5.76 -3.54
CA PHE A 58 1.25 6.48 -2.75
C PHE A 58 0.65 7.72 -2.06
N GLU A 59 -0.26 8.47 -2.68
CA GLU A 59 -0.97 9.56 -2.01
C GLU A 59 -1.90 9.05 -0.90
N ALA A 60 -2.59 7.92 -1.11
CA ALA A 60 -3.38 7.28 -0.05
C ALA A 60 -2.51 6.93 1.15
N ILE A 61 -1.31 6.39 0.93
CA ILE A 61 -0.34 6.10 2.00
C ILE A 61 0.19 7.40 2.64
N GLY A 62 0.35 8.47 1.87
CA GLY A 62 0.67 9.80 2.36
C GLY A 62 -0.36 10.33 3.37
N MET A 63 -1.65 10.05 3.15
CA MET A 63 -2.73 10.37 4.10
C MET A 63 -2.73 9.47 5.35
N ILE A 64 -2.10 8.31 5.29
CA ILE A 64 -1.90 7.43 6.46
C ILE A 64 -0.77 7.99 7.34
N CYS A 65 0.28 8.53 6.73
CA CYS A 65 1.37 9.20 7.43
C CYS A 65 0.83 10.29 8.39
N PRO A 66 1.23 10.36 9.68
CA PRO A 66 2.39 9.69 10.31
C PRO A 66 2.05 8.39 11.05
N ARG A 67 0.91 7.76 10.79
CA ARG A 67 0.52 6.49 11.42
C ARG A 67 1.32 5.33 10.81
N PRO A 68 1.66 4.28 11.57
CA PRO A 68 2.46 3.17 11.03
C PRO A 68 1.72 2.37 9.95
N ILE A 69 2.45 2.00 8.90
CA ILE A 69 2.00 1.12 7.84
C ILE A 69 3.07 0.12 7.40
N MET A 70 2.68 -1.13 7.24
CA MET A 70 3.47 -2.16 6.56
C MET A 70 2.76 -2.59 5.29
N ILE A 71 3.40 -2.51 4.14
CA ILE A 71 2.84 -3.01 2.88
C ILE A 71 3.56 -4.30 2.52
N GLN A 72 2.79 -5.37 2.38
CA GLN A 72 3.33 -6.69 2.09
C GLN A 72 3.10 -7.08 0.63
N MET A 73 4.10 -7.67 -0.02
CA MET A 73 4.00 -8.18 -1.39
C MET A 73 4.74 -9.51 -1.54
N GLY A 74 4.11 -10.48 -2.21
CA GLY A 74 4.75 -11.74 -2.59
C GLY A 74 5.60 -11.56 -3.84
N LYS A 75 6.85 -12.04 -3.83
CA LYS A 75 7.76 -11.97 -4.98
C LYS A 75 7.30 -12.84 -6.16
N LEU A 76 6.51 -13.87 -5.88
CA LEU A 76 5.94 -14.79 -6.87
C LEU A 76 4.47 -14.48 -7.16
N ASP A 77 3.95 -13.33 -6.73
CA ASP A 77 2.60 -12.90 -7.06
C ASP A 77 2.48 -12.69 -8.58
N THR A 78 1.59 -13.47 -9.21
CA THR A 78 1.33 -13.38 -10.66
C THR A 78 0.26 -12.36 -11.01
N VAL A 79 -0.43 -11.79 -10.01
CA VAL A 79 -1.49 -10.80 -10.18
C VAL A 79 -0.92 -9.39 -10.28
N PHE A 80 0.08 -9.07 -9.45
CA PHE A 80 0.70 -7.74 -9.39
C PHE A 80 2.21 -7.82 -9.53
N ASP A 81 2.77 -6.97 -10.40
CA ASP A 81 4.22 -6.90 -10.60
C ASP A 81 4.91 -6.29 -9.37
N ILE A 82 5.81 -7.07 -8.77
CA ILE A 82 6.61 -6.65 -7.62
C ILE A 82 7.45 -5.41 -7.90
N ASN A 83 7.93 -5.22 -9.13
CA ASN A 83 8.75 -4.07 -9.50
C ASN A 83 7.93 -2.78 -9.54
N ASP A 84 6.68 -2.87 -10.01
CA ASP A 84 5.75 -1.74 -9.96
C ASP A 84 5.38 -1.41 -8.51
N SER A 85 5.22 -2.44 -7.67
CA SER A 85 5.02 -2.28 -6.21
C SER A 85 6.19 -1.58 -5.53
N ARG A 86 7.44 -1.96 -5.85
CA ARG A 86 8.66 -1.32 -5.32
C ARG A 86 8.73 0.17 -5.66
N LYS A 87 8.42 0.55 -6.90
CA LYS A 87 8.40 1.96 -7.33
C LYS A 87 7.37 2.77 -6.52
N GLU A 88 6.17 2.22 -6.36
CA GLU A 88 5.11 2.87 -5.59
C GLU A 88 5.49 3.00 -4.11
N ALA A 89 6.06 1.95 -3.52
CA ALA A 89 6.55 1.97 -2.14
C ALA A 89 7.66 3.01 -1.95
N GLN A 90 8.55 3.16 -2.94
CA GLN A 90 9.60 4.18 -2.93
C GLN A 90 9.02 5.61 -3.03
N ARG A 91 7.92 5.83 -3.76
CA ARG A 91 7.20 7.11 -3.75
C ARG A 91 6.60 7.38 -2.37
N ALA A 92 5.90 6.40 -1.79
CA ALA A 92 5.22 6.52 -0.51
C ALA A 92 6.17 6.72 0.68
N SER A 93 7.32 6.05 0.69
CA SER A 93 8.29 6.12 1.79
C SER A 93 8.85 7.53 2.01
N LYS A 94 8.84 8.39 0.98
CA LYS A 94 9.29 9.78 1.07
C LYS A 94 8.50 10.59 2.10
N PHE A 95 7.21 10.32 2.29
CA PHE A 95 6.40 11.02 3.30
C PHE A 95 6.94 10.78 4.72
N TYR A 96 7.27 9.53 5.03
CA TYR A 96 7.80 9.13 6.34
C TYR A 96 9.25 9.61 6.53
N LYS A 97 10.06 9.52 5.47
CA LYS A 97 11.44 10.02 5.45
C LYS A 97 11.52 11.52 5.71
N ASN A 98 10.67 12.31 5.08
CA ASN A 98 10.66 13.76 5.27
C ASN A 98 10.30 14.18 6.70
N LEU A 99 9.69 13.29 7.47
CA LEU A 99 9.32 13.50 8.88
C LEU A 99 10.29 12.84 9.87
N GLY A 100 11.35 12.15 9.39
CA GLY A 100 12.30 11.43 10.25
C GLY A 100 11.68 10.25 11.02
N ILE A 101 10.63 9.63 10.46
CA ILE A 101 9.91 8.49 11.03
C ILE A 101 9.88 7.31 10.07
N GLU A 102 10.98 7.09 9.35
CA GLU A 102 11.15 6.01 8.36
C GLU A 102 10.79 4.65 8.95
N ASN A 103 11.05 4.43 10.24
CA ASN A 103 10.74 3.19 10.94
C ASN A 103 9.24 2.84 10.95
N LYS A 104 8.34 3.82 10.73
CA LYS A 104 6.89 3.60 10.66
C LYS A 104 6.37 3.18 9.29
N PHE A 105 7.22 3.17 8.25
CA PHE A 105 6.86 2.69 6.92
C PHE A 105 7.71 1.46 6.59
N ILE A 106 7.06 0.32 6.40
CA ILE A 106 7.74 -0.93 6.03
C ILE A 106 7.18 -1.41 4.68
N PHE A 107 8.08 -1.70 3.74
CA PHE A 107 7.74 -2.46 2.53
C PHE A 107 8.33 -3.86 2.69
N HIS A 108 7.47 -4.85 2.92
CA HIS A 108 7.83 -6.21 3.26
C HIS A 108 7.61 -7.15 2.07
N GLU A 109 8.70 -7.67 1.52
CA GLU A 109 8.63 -8.68 0.46
C GLU A 109 8.80 -10.08 1.04
N HIS A 110 7.97 -11.03 0.62
CA HIS A 110 8.11 -12.45 0.99
C HIS A 110 8.22 -13.33 -0.25
N GLU A 111 8.70 -14.57 -0.08
CA GLU A 111 8.91 -15.53 -1.18
C GLU A 111 7.60 -16.16 -1.70
N GLY A 112 6.46 -15.83 -1.09
CA GLY A 112 5.14 -16.35 -1.44
C GLY A 112 4.54 -15.75 -2.70
N GLN A 113 3.31 -16.19 -3.01
CA GLN A 113 2.49 -15.69 -4.11
C GLN A 113 1.51 -14.61 -3.61
N HIS A 114 0.26 -14.68 -4.07
CA HIS A 114 -0.82 -13.76 -3.71
C HIS A 114 -1.45 -14.13 -2.36
N GLU A 115 -0.70 -13.92 -1.27
CA GLU A 115 -1.07 -14.38 0.07
C GLU A 115 -0.51 -13.48 1.17
N TYR A 116 -0.80 -13.82 2.43
CA TYR A 116 -0.14 -13.21 3.57
C TYR A 116 1.10 -14.01 3.99
N GLU A 117 2.13 -13.31 4.42
CA GLU A 117 3.05 -13.82 5.44
C GLU A 117 2.59 -13.28 6.80
N VAL A 118 1.98 -14.14 7.61
CA VAL A 118 1.18 -13.75 8.79
C VAL A 118 2.04 -13.20 9.92
N ILE A 119 3.18 -13.83 10.22
CA ILE A 119 4.00 -13.49 11.39
C ILE A 119 4.50 -12.04 11.36
N PRO A 120 5.10 -11.53 10.26
CA PRO A 120 5.49 -10.12 10.16
C PRO A 120 4.34 -9.13 10.38
N ILE A 121 3.11 -9.47 9.96
CA ILE A 121 1.93 -8.61 10.17
C ILE A 121 1.60 -8.52 11.65
N LEU A 122 1.58 -9.66 12.35
CA LEU A 122 1.30 -9.70 13.78
C LEU A 122 2.37 -8.97 14.59
N ASP A 123 3.64 -9.20 14.27
CA ASP A 123 4.77 -8.50 14.92
C ASP A 123 4.69 -6.99 14.73
N PHE A 124 4.36 -6.53 13.51
CA PHE A 124 4.17 -5.11 13.21
C PHE A 124 3.01 -4.50 14.01
N PHE A 125 1.90 -5.23 14.15
CA PHE A 125 0.78 -4.80 14.98
C PHE A 125 1.14 -4.75 16.46
N ASP A 126 1.83 -5.75 16.99
CA ASP A 126 2.29 -5.77 18.38
C ASP A 126 3.23 -4.61 18.70
N GLN A 127 4.06 -4.18 17.74
CA GLN A 127 4.93 -3.02 17.88
C GLN A 127 4.15 -1.69 18.02
N TYR A 128 3.02 -1.55 17.32
CA TYR A 128 2.37 -0.25 17.11
C TYR A 128 0.95 -0.10 17.67
N LEU A 129 0.32 -1.17 18.18
CA LEU A 129 -1.02 -1.13 18.79
C LEU A 129 -1.06 -0.99 20.31
N LYS A 130 0.10 -0.88 20.97
CA LYS A 130 0.17 -0.69 22.42
C LYS A 130 -0.51 0.60 22.88
#